data_AF-A0A6C2UBN0-F1
#
_entry.id   AF-A0A6C2UBN0-F1
#
_cell.length_a   1.000
_cell.length_b   1.000
_cell.length_c   1.000
_cell.angle_alpha   90.00
_cell.angle_beta   90.00
_cell.angle_gamma   90.00
#
_symmetry.space_group_name_H-M   'P 1'
#
loop_
_entity.id
_entity.type
_entity.pdbx_description
1 polymer ?
#
loop_
_entity_poly.entity_id
_entity_poly.type
_entity_poly.pdbx_seq_one_letter_code
_entity_poly.pdbx_strand_id
1 'polypeptide(L)'
;MKLNELAKRVGKSVPYVMTLQKKFGLPVCKDYPVGYAVLVEKLIYLSICSVPDKEIKSLLSKEKKLLELLKVDSLHDGGLWFESMCVMKSGPQRLLLSGYDLGHPVDCPIVQTGLDSSDREKELFQSSEMGASALKELQRYSEIFNTVKVRIEQELSTVDDALKWSLKICSMSRHS
;
A
#
# COMPACT_ATOMS: atom_id res chain seq x y z
N MET A 1 -9.69 -8.21 15.41
CA MET A 1 -9.92 -9.56 14.87
C MET A 1 -8.78 -10.48 15.26
N LYS A 2 -9.03 -11.75 15.54
CA LYS A 2 -7.96 -12.74 15.84
C LYS A 2 -7.29 -13.24 14.56
N LEU A 3 -6.16 -13.94 14.67
CA LEU A 3 -5.40 -14.45 13.52
C LEU A 3 -6.22 -15.38 12.61
N ASN A 4 -7.08 -16.24 13.17
CA ASN A 4 -7.96 -17.12 12.39
C ASN A 4 -8.99 -16.33 11.57
N GLU A 5 -9.53 -15.26 12.15
CA GLU A 5 -10.47 -14.37 11.48
C GLU A 5 -9.78 -13.58 10.37
N LEU A 6 -8.56 -13.10 10.62
CA LEU A 6 -7.72 -12.45 9.61
C LEU A 6 -7.46 -13.39 8.44
N ALA A 7 -7.01 -14.62 8.70
CA ALA A 7 -6.74 -15.62 7.67
C ALA A 7 -7.98 -15.94 6.84
N LYS A 8 -9.13 -16.13 7.50
CA LYS A 8 -10.42 -16.35 6.85
C LYS A 8 -10.82 -15.16 5.97
N ARG A 9 -10.66 -13.94 6.48
CA ARG A 9 -10.99 -12.70 5.76
C ARG A 9 -10.21 -12.56 4.47
N VAL A 10 -8.91 -12.83 4.51
CA VAL A 10 -8.03 -12.71 3.33
C VAL A 10 -8.04 -13.94 2.43
N GLY A 11 -8.87 -14.95 2.75
CA GLY A 11 -9.01 -16.18 1.97
C GLY A 11 -7.75 -17.04 1.94
N LYS A 12 -6.91 -17.01 2.99
CA LYS A 12 -5.66 -17.77 3.07
C LYS A 12 -5.57 -18.59 4.36
N SER A 13 -4.65 -19.55 4.40
CA SER A 13 -4.38 -20.32 5.61
C SER A 13 -3.60 -19.50 6.64
N VAL A 14 -3.74 -19.83 7.93
CA VAL A 14 -2.99 -19.18 9.01
C VAL A 14 -1.47 -19.25 8.80
N PRO A 15 -0.87 -20.40 8.43
CA PRO A 15 0.56 -20.47 8.14
C PRO A 15 1.00 -19.55 7.00
N TYR A 16 0.15 -19.38 5.98
CA TYR A 16 0.43 -18.46 4.88
C TYR A 16 0.48 -17.01 5.38
N VAL A 17 -0.50 -16.57 6.17
CA VAL A 17 -0.52 -15.22 6.76
C VAL A 17 0.70 -14.99 7.66
N MET A 18 1.05 -15.96 8.51
CA MET A 18 2.26 -15.86 9.35
C MET A 18 3.54 -15.76 8.53
N THR A 19 3.62 -16.50 7.42
CA THR A 19 4.76 -16.43 6.49
C THR A 19 4.81 -15.06 5.83
N LEU A 20 3.68 -14.51 5.41
CA LEU A 20 3.57 -13.17 4.84
C LEU A 20 4.00 -12.09 5.83
N GLN A 21 3.56 -12.20 7.10
CA GLN A 21 3.96 -11.30 8.18
C GLN A 21 5.48 -11.30 8.38
N LYS A 22 6.08 -12.48 8.50
CA LYS A 22 7.55 -12.61 8.61
C LYS A 22 8.26 -12.06 7.38
N LYS A 23 7.77 -12.41 6.20
CA LYS A 23 8.35 -12.04 4.91
C LYS A 23 8.43 -10.53 4.73
N PHE A 24 7.37 -9.80 5.08
CA PHE A 24 7.29 -8.34 4.94
C PHE A 24 7.54 -7.56 6.22
N GLY A 25 7.91 -8.22 7.32
CA GLY A 25 8.22 -7.57 8.59
C GLY A 25 7.00 -6.93 9.27
N LEU A 26 5.80 -7.48 9.05
CA LEU A 26 4.58 -6.95 9.65
C LEU A 26 4.49 -7.35 11.14
N PRO A 27 3.98 -6.46 12.01
CA PRO A 27 3.88 -6.73 13.44
C PRO A 27 2.84 -7.83 13.74
N VAL A 28 3.18 -8.73 14.66
CA VAL A 28 2.28 -9.79 15.15
C VAL A 28 1.47 -9.24 16.32
N CYS A 29 0.15 -9.40 16.25
CA CYS A 29 -0.78 -8.77 17.18
C CYS A 29 -1.69 -9.81 17.83
N LYS A 30 -2.09 -9.58 19.08
CA LYS A 30 -3.16 -10.38 19.70
C LYS A 30 -4.52 -10.09 19.05
N ASP A 31 -4.73 -8.84 18.66
CA ASP A 31 -5.90 -8.34 17.98
C ASP A 31 -5.48 -7.48 16.79
N TYR A 32 -5.86 -7.91 15.60
CA TYR A 32 -5.55 -7.23 14.35
C TYR A 32 -6.65 -6.19 14.03
N PRO A 33 -6.28 -4.96 13.66
CA PRO A 33 -7.23 -3.95 13.21
C PRO A 33 -7.73 -4.27 11.79
N VAL A 34 -8.83 -3.64 11.38
CA VAL A 34 -9.41 -3.86 10.05
C VAL A 34 -8.46 -3.43 8.94
N GLY A 35 -7.76 -2.31 9.10
CA GLY A 35 -6.77 -1.86 8.13
C GLY A 35 -5.62 -2.85 7.92
N TYR A 36 -5.24 -3.61 8.95
CA TYR A 36 -4.22 -4.63 8.83
C TYR A 36 -4.64 -5.72 7.84
N ALA A 37 -5.91 -6.13 7.87
CA ALA A 37 -6.43 -7.09 6.91
C ALA A 37 -6.39 -6.53 5.49
N VAL A 38 -6.74 -5.25 5.31
CA VAL A 38 -6.64 -4.57 4.00
C VAL A 38 -5.20 -4.55 3.49
N LEU A 39 -4.23 -4.26 4.36
CA LEU A 39 -2.81 -4.31 3.99
C LEU A 39 -2.42 -5.70 3.51
N VAL A 40 -2.78 -6.74 4.27
CA VAL A 40 -2.53 -8.14 3.90
C VAL A 40 -3.18 -8.51 2.57
N GLU A 41 -4.43 -8.10 2.33
CA GLU A 41 -5.14 -8.28 1.05
C GLU A 41 -4.34 -7.66 -0.11
N LYS A 42 -3.89 -6.39 0.04
CA LYS A 42 -3.08 -5.71 -0.98
C LYS A 42 -1.76 -6.41 -1.25
N LEU A 43 -1.05 -6.88 -0.22
CA LEU A 43 0.21 -7.63 -0.39
C LEU A 43 0.00 -8.95 -1.12
N ILE A 44 -1.12 -9.63 -0.87
CA ILE A 44 -1.51 -10.83 -1.61
C ILE A 44 -1.78 -10.49 -3.08
N TYR A 45 -2.52 -9.42 -3.36
CA TYR A 45 -2.81 -9.00 -4.74
C TYR A 45 -1.54 -8.63 -5.51
N LEU A 46 -0.60 -7.91 -4.89
CA LEU A 46 0.70 -7.62 -5.49
C LEU A 46 1.50 -8.90 -5.78
N SER A 47 1.44 -9.88 -4.88
CA SER A 47 2.09 -11.18 -5.10
C SER A 47 1.43 -11.98 -6.24
N ILE A 48 0.12 -11.87 -6.43
CA ILE A 48 -0.62 -12.49 -7.55
C ILE A 48 -0.22 -11.85 -8.89
N CYS A 49 -0.04 -10.53 -8.92
CA CYS A 49 0.44 -9.79 -10.09
C CYS A 49 1.97 -9.88 -10.28
N SER A 50 2.61 -10.95 -9.78
CA SER A 50 4.04 -11.23 -9.95
C SER A 50 4.98 -10.08 -9.55
N VAL A 51 4.56 -9.20 -8.63
CA VAL A 51 5.40 -8.10 -8.17
C VAL A 51 6.50 -8.65 -7.25
N PRO A 52 7.79 -8.39 -7.52
CA PRO A 52 8.88 -8.92 -6.72
C PRO A 52 8.81 -8.48 -5.25
N ASP A 53 9.12 -9.39 -4.34
CA ASP A 53 9.11 -9.14 -2.89
C ASP A 53 9.97 -7.94 -2.48
N LYS A 54 11.09 -7.73 -3.19
CA LYS A 54 11.99 -6.59 -2.96
C LYS A 54 11.30 -5.26 -3.28
N GLU A 55 10.51 -5.20 -4.36
CA GLU A 55 9.76 -4.00 -4.75
C GLU A 55 8.63 -3.73 -3.73
N ILE A 56 7.89 -4.76 -3.32
CA ILE A 56 6.85 -4.65 -2.29
C ILE A 56 7.42 -4.16 -0.95
N LYS A 57 8.55 -4.70 -0.51
CA LYS A 57 9.25 -4.24 0.71
C LYS A 57 9.68 -2.78 0.60
N SER A 58 10.20 -2.39 -0.57
CA SER A 58 10.61 -1.01 -0.82
C SER A 58 9.41 -0.07 -0.72
N LEU A 59 8.29 -0.42 -1.38
CA LEU A 59 7.03 0.34 -1.28
C LEU A 59 6.58 0.49 0.18
N LEU A 60 6.49 -0.60 0.95
CA LEU A 60 6.12 -0.57 2.36
C LEU A 60 6.98 0.41 3.17
N SER A 61 8.31 0.31 3.05
CA SER A 61 9.23 1.15 3.80
C SER A 61 9.15 2.62 3.41
N LYS A 62 9.04 2.92 2.11
CA LYS A 62 8.95 4.27 1.59
C LYS A 62 7.64 4.93 1.93
N GLU A 63 6.54 4.21 1.79
CA GLU A 63 5.22 4.74 2.07
C GLU A 63 5.07 5.07 3.56
N LYS A 64 5.53 4.17 4.44
CA LYS A 64 5.57 4.42 5.89
C LYS A 64 6.42 5.65 6.22
N LYS A 65 7.63 5.73 5.67
CA LYS A 65 8.54 6.87 5.89
C LYS A 65 7.95 8.18 5.37
N LEU A 66 7.28 8.16 4.21
CA LEU A 66 6.61 9.33 3.66
C LEU A 66 5.51 9.83 4.62
N LEU A 67 4.70 8.92 5.16
CA LEU A 67 3.65 9.27 6.11
C LEU A 67 4.20 9.80 7.45
N GLU A 68 5.35 9.27 7.93
CA GLU A 68 6.07 9.79 9.09
C GLU A 68 6.63 11.21 8.84
N LEU A 69 7.14 11.48 7.63
CA LEU A 69 7.58 12.82 7.24
C LEU A 69 6.42 13.81 7.17
N LEU A 70 5.24 13.34 6.75
CA LEU A 70 3.99 14.10 6.73
C LEU A 70 3.31 14.19 8.11
N LYS A 71 3.94 13.65 9.17
CA LYS A 71 3.43 13.65 10.54
C LYS A 71 2.08 12.96 10.74
N VAL A 72 1.70 12.05 9.84
CA VAL A 72 0.46 11.27 9.97
C VAL A 72 0.52 10.31 11.16
N ASP A 73 1.72 9.86 11.51
CA ASP A 73 1.98 9.05 12.71
C ASP A 73 1.54 9.76 14.00
N SER A 74 1.72 11.08 14.07
CA SER A 74 1.33 11.88 15.25
C SER A 74 -0.19 12.00 15.47
N LEU A 75 -1.00 11.61 14.48
CA LEU A 75 -2.46 11.62 14.56
C LEU A 75 -3.02 10.30 15.12
N HIS A 76 -2.18 9.29 15.32
CA HIS A 76 -2.59 7.93 15.64
C HIS A 76 -1.79 7.37 16.82
N ASP A 77 -2.50 6.99 17.88
CA ASP A 77 -1.88 6.35 19.03
C ASP A 77 -1.58 4.87 18.76
N GLY A 78 -0.31 4.47 18.93
CA GLY A 78 0.10 3.07 19.05
C GLY A 78 1.03 2.54 17.95
N GLY A 79 1.72 1.44 18.26
CA GLY A 79 2.74 0.84 17.39
C GLY A 79 2.23 0.20 16.09
N LEU A 80 0.92 0.25 15.84
CA LEU A 80 0.24 -0.29 14.65
C LEU A 80 -0.43 0.81 13.81
N TRP A 81 -0.03 2.07 14.00
CA TRP A 81 -0.68 3.22 13.37
C TRP A 81 -0.81 3.05 11.85
N PHE A 82 0.26 2.59 11.19
CA PHE A 82 0.33 2.42 9.74
C PHE A 82 -0.62 1.33 9.25
N GLU A 83 -0.59 0.16 9.88
CA GLU A 83 -1.46 -0.95 9.51
C GLU A 83 -2.91 -0.63 9.82
N SER A 84 -3.18 0.13 10.88
CA SER A 84 -4.54 0.50 11.28
C SER A 84 -5.21 1.46 10.30
N MET A 85 -4.44 2.35 9.67
CA MET A 85 -4.97 3.35 8.73
C MET A 85 -5.16 2.84 7.30
N CYS A 86 -4.69 1.64 6.97
CA CYS A 86 -4.76 1.10 5.61
C CYS A 86 -6.22 0.90 5.16
N VAL A 87 -6.58 1.47 4.00
CA VAL A 87 -7.92 1.37 3.41
C VAL A 87 -7.89 0.88 1.96
N MET A 88 -8.91 0.13 1.55
CA MET A 88 -9.05 -0.39 0.18
C MET A 88 -9.59 0.71 -0.75
N LYS A 89 -8.87 1.84 -0.79
CA LYS A 89 -9.13 2.96 -1.70
C LYS A 89 -7.94 3.12 -2.62
N SER A 90 -8.24 3.30 -3.90
CA SER A 90 -7.27 3.58 -4.96
C SER A 90 -7.67 4.87 -5.67
N GLY A 91 -6.70 5.53 -6.30
CA GLY A 91 -6.94 6.75 -7.05
C GLY A 91 -5.63 7.44 -7.40
N PRO A 92 -5.65 8.41 -8.31
CA PRO A 92 -4.43 9.09 -8.78
C PRO A 92 -3.72 9.87 -7.67
N GLN A 93 -4.45 10.28 -6.62
CA GLN A 93 -3.93 11.06 -5.48
C GLN A 93 -3.64 10.19 -4.26
N ARG A 94 -3.85 8.86 -4.35
CA ARG A 94 -3.79 7.97 -3.20
C ARG A 94 -2.59 7.06 -3.26
N LEU A 95 -1.91 6.91 -2.12
CA LEU A 95 -0.84 5.94 -1.96
C LEU A 95 -1.39 4.50 -2.07
N LEU A 96 -0.56 3.59 -2.54
CA LEU A 96 -1.00 2.25 -2.96
C LEU A 96 -1.41 1.40 -1.75
N LEU A 97 -0.58 1.35 -0.70
CA LEU A 97 -0.77 0.41 0.41
C LEU A 97 -1.70 0.96 1.49
N SER A 98 -1.46 2.18 1.94
CA SER A 98 -2.27 2.89 2.93
C SER A 98 -3.61 3.36 2.34
N GLY A 99 -3.66 3.71 1.05
CA GLY A 99 -4.81 4.40 0.47
C GLY A 99 -4.98 5.85 0.95
N TYR A 100 -3.96 6.39 1.62
CA TYR A 100 -3.92 7.77 2.11
C TYR A 100 -3.94 8.74 0.95
N ASP A 101 -4.75 9.79 1.08
CA ASP A 101 -4.96 10.79 0.04
C ASP A 101 -3.98 11.96 0.24
N LEU A 102 -3.11 12.18 -0.74
CA LEU A 102 -2.14 13.28 -0.70
C LEU A 102 -2.78 14.62 -1.10
N GLY A 103 -4.00 14.61 -1.65
CA GLY A 103 -4.65 15.79 -2.23
C GLY A 103 -4.06 16.25 -3.57
N HIS A 104 -2.98 15.62 -4.04
CA HIS A 104 -2.38 15.83 -5.36
C HIS A 104 -1.97 14.48 -5.99
N PRO A 105 -1.83 14.41 -7.32
CA PRO A 105 -1.45 13.16 -7.98
C PRO A 105 -0.10 12.61 -7.49
N VAL A 106 -0.04 11.30 -7.28
CA VAL A 106 1.17 10.54 -6.90
C VAL A 106 2.16 10.48 -8.08
N ASP A 107 1.62 10.39 -9.30
CA ASP A 107 2.39 10.25 -10.55
C ASP A 107 2.86 11.61 -11.11
N CYS A 108 2.84 12.70 -10.34
CA CYS A 108 3.19 14.02 -10.88
C CYS A 108 4.70 14.13 -11.14
N PRO A 109 5.17 14.18 -12.41
CA PRO A 109 6.59 14.29 -12.72
C PRO A 109 7.15 15.70 -12.48
N ILE A 110 6.25 16.67 -12.26
CA ILE A 110 6.57 18.08 -12.03
C ILE A 110 5.85 18.49 -10.76
N VAL A 111 6.54 18.40 -9.63
CA VAL A 111 6.20 19.27 -8.51
C VAL A 111 6.57 20.66 -9.01
N GLN A 112 5.59 21.47 -9.43
CA GLN A 112 5.85 22.88 -9.65
C GLN A 112 6.44 23.42 -8.35
N THR A 113 7.75 23.67 -8.35
CA THR A 113 8.45 24.49 -7.35
C THR A 113 8.02 25.94 -7.54
N GLY A 114 6.71 26.16 -7.38
CA GLY A 114 5.99 27.41 -7.56
C GLY A 114 4.83 27.48 -6.58
N LEU A 115 4.96 26.84 -5.41
CA LEU A 115 4.31 27.35 -4.21
C LEU A 115 5.02 28.65 -3.88
N ASP A 116 4.46 29.72 -4.41
CA ASP A 116 4.72 31.09 -4.01
C ASP A 116 4.51 31.15 -2.48
N SER A 117 5.59 31.10 -1.70
CA SER A 117 5.58 31.32 -0.25
C SER A 117 5.43 32.81 0.08
N SER A 118 4.67 33.55 -0.74
CA SER A 118 4.30 34.93 -0.46
C SER A 118 2.95 34.94 0.27
N ASP A 119 3.04 35.25 1.56
CA ASP A 119 1.96 35.50 2.51
C ASP A 119 1.08 34.31 2.91
N ARG A 120 1.46 33.64 4.02
CA ARG A 120 0.57 33.44 5.17
C ARG A 120 1.24 32.80 6.40
N GLU A 121 1.11 33.55 7.50
CA GLU A 121 1.02 33.15 8.92
C GLU A 121 1.98 32.08 9.49
N LYS A 122 2.83 32.54 10.42
CA LYS A 122 3.62 31.79 11.42
C LYS A 122 3.68 30.28 11.18
N GLU A 123 4.61 29.87 10.31
CA GLU A 123 4.83 28.46 9.99
C GLU A 123 5.21 27.68 11.27
N LEU A 124 4.42 26.64 11.56
CA LEU A 124 4.62 25.64 12.62
C LEU A 124 5.73 24.63 12.29
N PHE A 125 6.51 24.90 11.24
CA PHE A 125 7.58 24.02 10.77
C PHE A 125 8.87 24.84 10.67
N GLN A 126 10.00 24.21 10.95
CA GLN A 126 11.30 24.70 10.52
C GLN A 126 11.46 24.19 9.07
N SER A 127 10.78 24.84 8.12
CA SER A 127 10.05 24.21 7.01
C SER A 127 10.79 23.90 5.70
N SER A 128 12.06 24.25 5.51
CA SER A 128 12.69 24.08 4.19
C SER A 128 13.26 22.67 3.96
N GLU A 129 13.95 22.11 4.96
CA GLU A 129 14.62 20.81 4.83
C GLU A 129 13.64 19.62 4.90
N MET A 130 12.57 19.75 5.70
CA MET A 130 11.54 18.72 5.83
C MET A 130 10.70 18.57 4.55
N GLY A 131 10.27 19.69 3.96
CA GLY A 131 9.54 19.70 2.70
C GLY A 131 10.37 19.10 1.56
N ALA A 132 11.64 19.49 1.44
CA ALA A 132 12.56 18.91 0.46
C ALA A 132 12.77 17.41 0.65
N SER A 133 12.78 16.93 1.90
CA SER A 133 12.93 15.51 2.22
C SER A 133 11.68 14.68 1.89
N ALA A 134 10.49 15.20 2.19
CA ALA A 134 9.22 14.57 1.85
C ALA A 134 9.04 14.47 0.33
N LEU A 135 9.37 15.54 -0.41
CA LEU A 135 9.31 15.55 -1.87
C LEU A 135 10.27 14.53 -2.50
N LYS A 136 11.52 14.45 -2.00
CA LYS A 136 12.48 13.43 -2.47
C LYS A 136 11.99 12.01 -2.20
N GLU A 137 11.35 11.76 -1.06
CA GLU A 137 10.82 10.43 -0.76
C GLU A 137 9.58 10.11 -1.60
N LEU A 138 8.71 11.09 -1.88
CA LEU A 138 7.57 10.95 -2.79
C LEU A 138 8.04 10.63 -4.21
N GLN A 139 9.07 11.31 -4.73
CA GLN A 139 9.65 11.02 -6.05
C GLN A 139 10.13 9.56 -6.13
N ARG A 140 10.93 9.14 -5.14
CA ARG A 140 11.43 7.75 -5.06
C ARG A 140 10.29 6.73 -4.92
N TYR A 141 9.23 7.09 -4.22
CA TYR A 141 8.03 6.26 -4.11
C TYR A 141 7.33 6.15 -5.48
N SER A 142 7.16 7.26 -6.19
CA SER A 142 6.49 7.31 -7.50
C SER A 142 7.20 6.48 -8.56
N GLU A 143 8.54 6.44 -8.57
CA GLU A 143 9.33 5.62 -9.49
C GLU A 143 9.06 4.12 -9.31
N ILE A 144 9.02 3.68 -8.04
CA ILE A 144 8.72 2.27 -7.72
C ILE A 144 7.25 1.97 -8.00
N PHE A 145 6.35 2.89 -7.65
CA PHE A 145 4.93 2.74 -7.91
C PHE A 145 4.64 2.59 -9.41
N ASN A 146 5.26 3.41 -10.26
CA ASN A 146 5.14 3.31 -11.71
C ASN A 146 5.68 1.97 -12.24
N THR A 147 6.82 1.51 -11.71
CA THR A 147 7.38 0.18 -12.08
C THR A 147 6.39 -0.94 -11.74
N VAL A 148 5.81 -0.90 -10.54
CA VAL A 148 4.83 -1.88 -10.09
C VAL A 148 3.54 -1.82 -10.91
N LYS A 149 3.07 -0.61 -11.24
CA LYS A 149 1.89 -0.40 -12.08
C LYS A 149 2.06 -1.02 -13.47
N VAL A 150 3.18 -0.75 -14.14
CA VAL A 150 3.49 -1.34 -15.46
C VAL A 150 3.50 -2.86 -15.40
N ARG A 151 4.07 -3.45 -14.34
CA ARG A 151 4.03 -4.92 -14.16
C ARG A 151 2.62 -5.44 -13.99
N ILE A 152 1.82 -4.79 -13.15
CA ILE A 152 0.41 -5.18 -12.95
C ILE A 152 -0.36 -5.12 -14.27
N GLU A 153 -0.14 -4.07 -15.07
CA GLU A 153 -0.75 -3.91 -16.40
C GLU A 153 -0.33 -5.04 -17.36
N GLN A 154 0.94 -5.47 -17.32
CA GLN A 154 1.44 -6.59 -18.12
C GLN A 154 0.85 -7.94 -17.70
N GLU A 155 0.64 -8.16 -16.40
CA GLU A 155 0.10 -9.41 -15.86
C GLU A 155 -1.44 -9.48 -15.94
N LEU A 156 -2.12 -8.37 -16.19
CA LEU A 156 -3.58 -8.27 -16.12
C LEU A 156 -4.28 -9.21 -17.11
N SER A 157 -3.74 -9.35 -18.32
CA SER A 157 -4.26 -10.29 -19.32
C SER A 157 -4.12 -11.74 -18.88
N THR A 158 -2.95 -12.11 -18.34
CA THR A 158 -2.68 -13.45 -17.81
C THR A 158 -3.63 -13.80 -16.66
N VAL A 159 -3.87 -12.85 -15.75
CA VAL A 159 -4.81 -13.04 -14.63
C VAL A 159 -6.24 -13.21 -15.13
N ASP A 160 -6.67 -12.42 -16.10
CA ASP A 160 -8.00 -12.53 -16.71
C ASP A 160 -8.21 -13.89 -17.41
N ASP A 161 -7.20 -14.36 -18.16
CA ASP A 161 -7.24 -15.67 -18.80
C ASP A 161 -7.27 -16.82 -17.78
N ALA A 162 -6.49 -16.70 -16.68
CA ALA A 162 -6.54 -17.65 -15.58
C ALA A 162 -7.93 -17.68 -14.89
N LEU A 163 -8.56 -16.52 -14.71
CA LEU A 163 -9.93 -16.42 -14.19
C LEU A 163 -10.93 -17.11 -15.14
N LYS A 164 -10.88 -16.79 -16.44
CA LYS A 164 -11.74 -17.44 -17.45
C LYS A 164 -11.57 -18.96 -17.47
N TRP A 165 -10.33 -19.45 -17.38
CA TRP A 165 -10.04 -20.88 -17.30
C TRP A 165 -10.61 -21.51 -16.03
N SER A 166 -10.44 -20.88 -14.87
CA SER A 166 -10.97 -21.38 -13.60
C SER A 166 -12.50 -21.49 -13.61
N LEU A 167 -13.20 -20.53 -14.22
CA LEU A 167 -14.65 -20.54 -14.35
C LEU A 167 -15.15 -21.71 -15.23
N LYS A 168 -14.41 -22.05 -16.30
CA LYS A 168 -14.73 -23.23 -17.14
C LYS A 168 -14.65 -24.53 -16.34
N ILE A 169 -13.61 -24.70 -15.51
CA ILE A 169 -13.46 -25.92 -14.69
C ILE A 169 -14.52 -26.00 -13.59
N CYS A 170 -14.79 -24.89 -12.89
CA CYS A 170 -15.76 -24.83 -11.81
C CYS A 170 -17.22 -25.00 -12.30
N SER A 171 -17.51 -24.68 -13.56
CA SER A 171 -18.83 -24.93 -14.17
C SER A 171 -18.98 -26.38 -14.61
N MET A 172 -17.92 -27.02 -15.12
CA MET A 172 -17.93 -28.45 -15.46
C MET A 172 -18.16 -29.37 -14.25
N SER A 173 -17.71 -28.96 -13.05
CA SER A 173 -17.89 -29.72 -11.81
C SER A 173 -19.29 -29.61 -11.19
N ARG A 174 -20.19 -28.80 -11.75
CA ARG A 174 -21.60 -28.70 -11.31
C ARG A 174 -22.57 -29.52 -12.14
N HIS A 175 -22.10 -30.24 -13.16
CA HIS A 175 -22.93 -31.04 -14.08
C HIS A 175 -22.54 -32.54 -14.08
N SER A 176 -21.85 -32.98 -13.03
CA SER A 176 -21.51 -34.38 -12.72
C SER A 176 -22.07 -34.74 -11.36
#